data_AF-A0A1E7IQN4-F1
#
_entry.id   AF-A0A1E7IQN4-F1
#
_cell.length_a   1.000
_cell.length_b   1.000
_cell.length_c   1.000
_cell.angle_alpha   90.00
_cell.angle_beta   90.00
_cell.angle_gamma   90.00
#
_symmetry.space_group_name_H-M   'P 1'
#
loop_
_entity.id
_entity.type
_entity.pdbx_description
1 polymer ?
#
loop_
_entity_poly.entity_id
_entity_poly.type
_entity_poly.pdbx_seq_one_letter_code
_entity_poly.pdbx_strand_id
1 'polypeptide(L)'
;MEKKVLLIALILAQFTFIGISGALAADQYSYTGKGTVTFNHAEHGKKMECSACHTEEEPAQIAISTKKEGHDLCLSCHKDEKKKGNKAAPTSCSQCHKK
;
A
#
# COMPACT_ATOMS: atom_id res chain seq x y z
N MET A 1 -20.48 -35.78 35.10
CA MET A 1 -21.02 -34.96 33.98
C MET A 1 -20.36 -33.58 33.94
N GLU A 2 -20.02 -33.01 35.09
CA GLU A 2 -19.47 -31.65 35.24
C GLU A 2 -18.09 -31.44 34.60
N LYS A 3 -17.19 -32.43 34.65
CA LYS A 3 -15.84 -32.34 34.04
C LYS A 3 -15.86 -32.32 32.50
N LYS A 4 -16.85 -32.99 31.88
CA LYS A 4 -17.03 -33.02 30.42
C LYS A 4 -17.63 -31.71 29.92
N VAL A 5 -18.56 -31.10 30.69
CA VAL A 5 -19.12 -29.77 30.41
C VAL A 5 -18.05 -28.68 30.55
N LEU A 6 -17.14 -28.79 31.53
CA LEU A 6 -16.01 -27.86 31.70
C LEU A 6 -15.00 -27.94 30.54
N LEU A 7 -14.69 -29.15 30.05
CA LEU A 7 -13.79 -29.35 28.91
C LEU A 7 -14.40 -28.89 27.59
N ILE A 8 -15.71 -29.08 27.38
CA ILE A 8 -16.42 -28.60 26.19
C ILE A 8 -16.54 -27.06 26.18
N ALA A 9 -16.78 -26.45 27.34
CA ALA A 9 -16.81 -24.99 27.48
C ALA A 9 -15.43 -24.34 27.24
N LEU A 10 -14.35 -25.00 27.68
CA LEU A 10 -12.99 -24.53 27.45
C LEU A 10 -12.56 -24.62 25.98
N ILE A 11 -13.03 -25.62 25.22
CA ILE A 11 -12.73 -25.77 23.79
C ILE A 11 -13.54 -24.76 22.94
N LEU A 12 -14.76 -24.42 23.34
CA LEU A 12 -15.58 -23.41 22.65
C LEU A 12 -15.07 -21.97 22.86
N ALA A 13 -14.42 -21.69 23.99
CA ALA A 13 -13.82 -20.38 24.27
C ALA A 13 -12.55 -20.07 23.44
N GLN A 14 -11.99 -21.06 22.73
CA GLN A 14 -10.75 -20.91 21.95
C GLN A 14 -11.03 -20.61 20.46
N PHE A 15 -12.29 -20.72 20.03
CA PHE A 15 -12.69 -20.52 18.63
C PHE A 15 -13.11 -19.07 18.30
N THR A 16 -13.15 -18.15 19.27
CA THR A 16 -13.52 -16.74 19.03
C THR A 16 -12.33 -15.84 18.67
N PHE A 17 -11.13 -16.41 18.49
CA PHE A 17 -9.95 -15.69 18.00
C PHE A 17 -9.54 -16.20 16.61
N ILE A 18 -10.51 -16.52 15.75
CA ILE A 18 -10.24 -16.60 14.31
C ILE A 18 -10.03 -15.16 13.87
N GLY A 19 -8.75 -14.81 13.76
CA GLY A 19 -8.28 -13.51 13.33
C GLY A 19 -9.01 -13.06 12.09
N ILE A 20 -9.52 -11.84 12.15
CA ILE A 20 -9.93 -11.07 10.98
C ILE A 20 -8.65 -10.88 10.16
N SER A 21 -8.33 -11.85 9.31
CA SER A 21 -7.37 -11.71 8.22
C SER A 21 -8.05 -10.94 7.10
N GLY A 22 -8.54 -9.75 7.40
CA GLY A 22 -8.70 -8.74 6.37
C GLY A 22 -7.29 -8.36 5.96
N ALA A 23 -6.91 -8.66 4.71
CA ALA A 23 -5.74 -8.06 4.11
C ALA A 23 -5.98 -6.54 4.07
N LEU A 24 -5.68 -5.86 5.17
CA LEU A 24 -5.59 -4.40 5.17
C LEU A 24 -4.44 -4.09 4.21
N ALA A 25 -4.78 -3.57 3.03
CA ALA A 25 -3.79 -3.04 2.12
C ALA A 25 -2.89 -2.10 2.92
N ALA A 26 -1.58 -2.35 2.93
CA ALA A 26 -0.67 -1.53 3.71
C ALA A 26 -0.76 -0.08 3.19
N ASP A 27 -1.15 0.85 4.08
CA ASP A 27 -1.28 2.28 3.74
C ASP A 27 0.03 2.85 3.19
N GLN A 28 1.15 2.21 3.51
CA GLN A 28 2.46 2.60 3.07
C GLN A 28 3.20 1.40 2.47
N TYR A 29 3.74 1.58 1.27
CA TYR A 29 4.58 0.61 0.60
C TYR A 29 5.95 1.21 0.34
N SER A 30 7.01 0.50 0.72
CA SER A 30 8.38 0.96 0.47
C SER A 30 9.12 -0.04 -0.41
N TYR A 31 9.88 0.47 -1.35
CA TYR A 31 10.74 -0.33 -2.21
C TYR A 31 12.13 0.32 -2.28
N THR A 32 13.13 -0.54 -2.40
CA THR A 32 14.54 -0.16 -2.32
C THR A 32 15.19 -0.20 -3.70
N GLY A 33 15.98 0.83 -4.00
CA GLY A 33 16.75 0.99 -5.23
C GLY A 33 17.95 1.90 -4.99
N LYS A 34 18.06 3.02 -5.70
CA LYS A 34 18.99 4.11 -5.32
C LYS A 34 18.48 4.85 -4.08
N GLY A 35 18.45 4.19 -2.92
CA GLY A 35 17.76 4.65 -1.70
C GLY A 35 16.36 4.06 -1.55
N THR A 36 15.67 4.43 -0.47
CA THR A 36 14.31 3.98 -0.16
C THR A 36 13.30 4.96 -0.75
N VAL A 37 12.36 4.44 -1.54
CA VAL A 37 11.19 5.18 -1.98
C VAL A 37 9.99 4.64 -1.22
N THR A 38 9.24 5.55 -0.61
CA THR A 38 8.05 5.22 0.17
C THR A 38 6.82 5.82 -0.52
N PHE A 39 5.91 4.95 -0.92
CA PHE A 39 4.60 5.29 -1.43
C PHE A 39 3.58 5.28 -0.30
N ASN A 40 2.70 6.28 -0.26
CA ASN A 40 1.65 6.42 0.74
C ASN A 40 0.28 6.46 0.04
N HIS A 41 -0.50 5.38 0.19
CA HIS A 41 -1.84 5.25 -0.39
C HIS A 41 -2.78 6.35 0.13
N ALA A 42 -2.73 6.69 1.41
CA ALA A 42 -3.61 7.70 2.01
C ALA A 42 -3.34 9.11 1.47
N GLU A 43 -2.10 9.43 1.08
CA GLU A 43 -1.78 10.73 0.48
C GLU A 43 -2.26 10.84 -0.98
N HIS A 44 -2.17 9.74 -1.73
CA HIS A 44 -2.61 9.69 -3.13
C HIS A 44 -4.14 9.57 -3.21
N GLY A 45 -4.74 8.67 -2.45
CA GLY A 45 -6.19 8.43 -2.43
C GLY A 45 -7.03 9.64 -1.98
N LYS A 46 -6.43 10.63 -1.30
CA LYS A 46 -7.09 11.92 -1.01
C LYS A 46 -7.18 12.85 -2.22
N LYS A 47 -6.43 12.57 -3.29
CA LYS A 47 -6.24 13.46 -4.45
C LYS A 47 -6.65 12.81 -5.77
N MET A 48 -6.77 11.49 -5.82
CA MET A 48 -7.09 10.73 -7.03
C MET A 48 -7.78 9.41 -6.68
N GLU A 49 -8.53 8.89 -7.66
CA GLU A 49 -9.22 7.61 -7.57
C GLU A 49 -8.24 6.43 -7.67
N CYS A 50 -8.62 5.27 -7.12
CA CYS A 50 -7.83 4.04 -7.18
C CYS A 50 -7.48 3.63 -8.62
N SER A 51 -8.40 3.89 -9.56
CA SER A 51 -8.26 3.57 -10.98
C SER A 51 -7.16 4.36 -11.69
N ALA A 52 -6.65 5.43 -11.07
CA ALA A 52 -5.55 6.19 -11.62
C ALA A 52 -4.20 5.43 -11.61
N CYS A 53 -4.09 4.35 -10.81
CA CYS A 53 -2.94 3.44 -10.82
C CYS A 53 -3.35 1.97 -11.00
N HIS A 54 -4.47 1.55 -10.43
CA HIS A 54 -4.98 0.18 -10.54
C HIS A 54 -6.03 0.12 -11.65
N THR A 55 -5.60 -0.21 -12.86
CA THR A 55 -6.47 -0.25 -14.05
C THR A 55 -7.22 -1.58 -14.23
N GLU A 56 -6.85 -2.60 -13.46
CA GLU A 56 -7.50 -3.91 -13.46
C GLU A 56 -8.73 -3.91 -12.53
N GLU A 57 -9.70 -4.81 -12.80
CA GLU A 57 -10.92 -4.90 -11.97
C GLU A 57 -10.64 -5.22 -10.50
N GLU A 58 -9.61 -6.03 -10.23
CA GLU A 58 -9.15 -6.33 -8.88
C GLU A 58 -7.78 -5.66 -8.62
N PRO A 59 -7.70 -4.70 -7.67
CA PRO A 59 -6.44 -4.05 -7.34
C PRO A 59 -5.41 -5.04 -6.79
N ALA A 60 -4.33 -5.24 -7.54
CA ALA A 60 -3.18 -6.04 -7.13
C ALA A 60 -1.95 -5.15 -6.91
N GLN A 61 -0.94 -5.70 -6.21
CA GLN A 61 0.34 -5.02 -6.04
C GLN A 61 0.98 -4.71 -7.40
N ILE A 62 1.30 -3.44 -7.64
CA ILE A 62 2.02 -3.01 -8.83
C ILE A 62 3.49 -3.38 -8.66
N ALA A 63 3.98 -4.34 -9.45
CA ALA A 63 5.38 -4.73 -9.42
C ALA A 63 6.25 -3.64 -10.07
N ILE A 64 7.25 -3.17 -9.32
CA ILE A 64 8.28 -2.25 -9.82
C ILE A 64 9.63 -2.97 -9.71
N SER A 65 10.14 -3.45 -10.83
CA SER A 65 11.39 -4.22 -10.88
C SER A 65 12.55 -3.40 -11.45
N THR A 66 12.25 -2.34 -12.19
CA THR A 66 13.24 -1.54 -12.90
C THR A 66 13.10 -0.04 -12.59
N LYS A 67 14.21 0.69 -12.78
CA LYS A 67 14.22 2.15 -12.75
C LYS A 67 13.17 2.75 -13.70
N LYS A 68 13.02 2.16 -14.90
CA LYS A 68 12.11 2.68 -15.91
C LYS A 68 10.66 2.58 -15.45
N GLU A 69 10.23 1.43 -14.96
CA GLU A 69 8.87 1.23 -14.44
C GLU A 69 8.54 2.21 -13.32
N GLY A 70 9.41 2.35 -12.32
CA GLY A 70 9.18 3.28 -11.21
C GLY A 70 9.18 4.75 -11.64
N HIS A 71 10.01 5.13 -12.61
CA HIS A 71 10.01 6.49 -13.14
C HIS A 71 8.80 6.77 -14.04
N ASP A 72 8.37 5.79 -14.83
CA ASP A 72 7.23 5.95 -15.71
C ASP A 72 5.93 6.02 -14.92
N LEU A 73 5.78 5.21 -13.87
CA LEU A 73 4.62 5.21 -13.00
C LEU A 73 4.57 6.47 -12.12
N CYS A 74 5.65 6.74 -11.37
CA CYS A 74 5.63 7.77 -10.33
C CYS A 74 6.06 9.13 -10.87
N LEU A 75 7.23 9.19 -11.53
CA LEU A 75 7.85 10.46 -11.92
C LEU A 75 7.14 11.13 -13.10
N SER A 76 6.59 10.38 -14.05
CA SER A 76 5.85 10.97 -15.17
C SER A 76 4.60 11.70 -14.68
N CYS A 77 3.78 11.05 -13.83
CA CYS A 77 2.61 11.67 -13.23
C CYS A 77 2.99 12.92 -12.41
N HIS A 78 4.02 12.83 -11.56
CA HIS A 78 4.47 13.99 -10.79
C HIS A 78 5.02 15.14 -11.65
N LYS A 79 5.66 14.85 -12.78
CA LYS A 79 6.09 15.88 -13.74
C LYS A 79 4.88 16.58 -14.34
N ASP A 80 3.83 15.84 -14.70
CA ASP A 80 2.62 16.40 -15.26
C ASP A 80 1.85 17.23 -14.24
N GLU A 81 1.75 16.76 -13.00
CA GLU A 81 1.19 17.55 -11.88
C GLU A 81 1.98 18.84 -11.65
N LYS A 82 3.31 18.78 -11.71
CA LYS A 82 4.14 19.97 -11.59
C LYS A 82 3.90 20.96 -12.73
N LYS A 83 3.71 20.50 -13.96
CA LYS A 83 3.33 21.34 -15.12
C LYS A 83 1.96 22.00 -14.92
N LYS A 84 1.02 21.30 -14.27
CA LYS A 84 -0.29 21.85 -13.87
C LYS A 84 -0.22 22.83 -12.68
N GLY A 85 0.98 23.10 -12.15
CA GLY A 85 1.20 24.04 -11.05
C GLY A 85 1.22 23.41 -9.66
N ASN A 86 1.10 22.09 -9.54
CA ASN A 86 1.23 21.39 -8.26
C ASN A 86 2.69 21.33 -7.81
N LYS A 87 3.12 22.33 -7.05
CA LYS A 87 4.49 22.44 -6.53
C LYS A 87 4.85 21.36 -5.51
N ALA A 88 3.87 20.67 -4.94
CA ALA A 88 4.08 19.59 -3.97
C ALA A 88 4.46 18.26 -4.65
N ALA A 89 4.28 18.13 -5.97
CA ALA A 89 4.65 16.92 -6.70
C ALA A 89 6.19 16.75 -6.72
N PRO A 90 6.73 15.67 -6.12
CA PRO A 90 8.17 15.47 -6.06
C PRO A 90 8.72 15.02 -7.43
N THR A 91 9.68 15.77 -7.95
CA THR A 91 10.27 15.54 -9.28
C THR A 91 11.79 15.41 -9.27
N SER A 92 12.46 15.74 -8.16
CA SER A 92 13.91 15.58 -8.02
C SER A 92 14.26 14.26 -7.32
N CYS A 93 15.47 13.76 -7.57
CA CYS A 93 15.91 12.44 -7.12
C CYS A 93 15.74 12.25 -5.60
N SER A 94 16.20 13.21 -4.79
CA SER A 94 16.19 13.14 -3.33
C SER A 94 14.81 13.38 -2.69
N GLN A 95 13.84 13.87 -3.46
CA GLN A 95 12.48 14.02 -2.95
C GLN A 95 11.82 12.65 -2.79
N CYS A 96 12.11 11.69 -3.68
CA CYS A 96 11.61 10.32 -3.58
C CYS A 96 12.62 9.36 -2.93
N HIS A 97 13.88 9.42 -3.33
CA HIS A 97 14.92 8.50 -2.86
C HIS A 97 15.57 8.99 -1.56
N LYS A 98 15.04 8.52 -0.42
CA LYS A 98 15.62 8.80 0.91
C LYS A 98 16.79 7.86 1.19
N LYS A 99 17.80 8.38 1.88
CA LYS A 99 18.94 7.58 2.37
C LYS A 99 18.58 6.88 3.66
#